data_AF-A0A6J5F9K4-F1
#
_entry.id   AF-A0A6J5F9K4-F1
#
_cell.length_a   1.000
_cell.length_b   1.000
_cell.length_c   1.000
_cell.angle_alpha   90.00
_cell.angle_beta   90.00
_cell.angle_gamma   90.00
#
_symmetry.space_group_name_H-M   'P 1'
#
loop_
_entity.id
_entity.type
_entity.pdbx_description
1 polymer ?
#
loop_
_entity_poly.entity_id
_entity_poly.type
_entity_poly.pdbx_seq_one_letter_code
_entity_poly.pdbx_strand_id
1 'polypeptide(L)' 'MELQVIKLPEAKTSFAPLPSYWVVERSLGWRNRFRRPARDCERLPEAQAGLHFVVVAKLMLFHAVSIIQSI' A
#
# COMPACT_ATOMS: atom_id res chain seq x y z
N MET A 1 24.34 41.58 18.46
CA MET A 1 23.60 40.78 17.47
C MET A 1 22.20 40.60 18.01
N GLU A 2 21.21 41.22 17.38
CA GLU A 2 19.82 41.14 17.83
C GLU A 2 19.12 39.95 17.17
N LEU A 3 18.35 39.20 17.97
CA LEU A 3 17.62 38.02 17.53
C LEU A 3 16.28 38.48 16.91
N GLN A 4 16.19 38.42 15.58
CA GLN A 4 14.94 38.74 14.87
C GLN A 4 14.10 37.47 14.64
N VAL A 5 12.99 37.35 15.37
CA VAL A 5 12.04 36.23 15.19
C VAL A 5 11.09 36.55 14.05
N ILE A 6 11.31 35.94 12.89
CA ILE A 6 10.42 36.06 11.73
C ILE A 6 9.30 35.04 11.89
N LYS A 7 8.08 35.52 12.14
CA LYS A 7 6.88 34.65 12.18
C LYS A 7 6.49 34.26 10.76
N LEU A 8 6.28 32.97 10.53
CA LEU A 8 5.77 32.46 9.26
C LEU A 8 4.32 32.97 9.09
N PRO A 9 3.93 33.52 7.92
CA PRO A 9 2.56 33.98 7.68
C PRO A 9 1.56 32.84 7.93
N GLU A 10 0.53 33.16 8.71
CA GLU A 10 -0.33 32.27 9.49
C GLU A 10 -1.28 31.33 8.71
N ALA A 11 -1.00 31.05 7.44
CA ALA A 11 -1.94 30.33 6.56
C ALA A 11 -1.27 29.32 5.61
N LYS A 12 -0.13 28.73 5.98
CA LYS A 12 0.36 27.53 5.29
C LYS A 12 -0.03 26.30 6.08
N THR A 13 -1.19 25.72 5.77
CA THR A 13 -1.52 24.33 6.12
C THR A 13 -0.57 23.41 5.37
N SER A 14 0.65 23.24 5.88
CA SER A 14 1.76 22.55 5.21
C SER A 14 1.64 21.02 5.24
N PHE A 15 0.46 20.50 5.57
CA PHE A 15 0.17 19.08 5.62
C PHE A 15 -1.04 18.80 4.72
N ALA A 16 -0.80 18.78 3.41
CA ALA A 16 -1.78 18.22 2.50
C ALA A 16 -1.85 16.71 2.77
N PRO A 17 -3.06 16.12 2.87
CA PRO A 17 -3.19 14.68 3.04
C PRO A 17 -2.49 14.01 1.86
N LEU A 18 -1.47 13.18 2.15
CA LEU A 18 -0.93 12.32 1.11
C LEU A 18 -2.07 11.41 0.65
N PRO A 19 -2.23 11.23 -0.67
CA PRO A 19 -3.13 10.22 -1.16
C PRO A 19 -2.81 8.87 -0.50
N SER A 20 -3.86 8.17 -0.05
CA SER A 20 -3.73 6.93 0.73
C SER A 20 -2.87 5.87 0.05
N TYR A 21 -2.82 5.87 -1.29
CA TYR A 21 -1.97 4.98 -2.07
C TYR A 21 -0.47 5.17 -1.80
N TRP A 22 0.01 6.41 -1.58
CA TRP A 22 1.43 6.66 -1.30
C TRP A 22 1.87 6.06 0.04
N VAL A 23 0.97 6.02 1.02
CA VAL A 23 1.26 5.43 2.34
C VAL A 23 1.37 3.92 2.21
N VAL A 24 0.48 3.30 1.44
CA VAL A 24 0.49 1.85 1.16
C VAL A 24 1.75 1.46 0.38
N GLU A 25 2.05 2.17 -0.71
CA GLU A 25 3.24 1.92 -1.55
C GLU A 25 4.54 2.14 -0.78
N ARG A 26 4.65 3.21 0.03
CA ARG A 26 5.83 3.44 0.87
C ARG A 26 5.99 2.35 1.94
N SER A 27 4.90 1.91 2.55
CA SER A 27 4.93 0.82 3.53
C SER A 27 5.30 -0.52 2.90
N LEU A 28 4.80 -0.80 1.69
CA LEU A 28 5.21 -1.96 0.89
C LEU A 28 6.68 -1.88 0.46
N GLY A 29 7.13 -0.70 0.00
CA GLY A 29 8.52 -0.46 -0.39
C GLY A 29 9.49 -0.62 0.79
N TRP A 30 9.11 -0.15 1.98
CA TRP A 30 9.88 -0.37 3.22
C TRP A 30 9.93 -1.85 3.60
N ARG A 31 8.80 -2.56 3.55
CA ARG A 31 8.74 -4.01 3.80
C ARG A 31 9.55 -4.83 2.79
N ASN A 32 9.57 -4.40 1.52
CA ASN A 32 10.36 -5.08 0.49
C ASN A 32 11.86 -4.81 0.65
N ARG A 33 12.24 -3.59 1.07
CA ARG A 33 13.64 -3.20 1.32
C ARG A 33 14.24 -3.95 2.50
N PHE A 34 13.50 -4.05 3.60
CA PHE A 34 13.88 -4.88 4.74
C PHE A 34 13.28 -6.27 4.52
N ARG A 35 14.01 -7.15 3.83
CA ARG A 35 13.54 -8.50 3.47
C ARG A 35 13.08 -9.37 4.65
N ARG A 36 13.40 -9.02 5.91
CA ARG A 36 12.91 -9.69 7.13
C ARG A 36 11.39 -9.56 7.29
N PRO A 37 10.80 -8.36 7.45
CA PRO A 37 9.36 -8.21 7.60
C PRO A 37 8.52 -8.81 6.47
N ALA A 38 9.02 -8.83 5.22
CA ALA A 38 8.32 -9.54 4.13
C ALA A 38 8.20 -11.05 4.39
N ARG A 39 9.28 -11.70 4.82
CA ARG A 39 9.29 -13.14 5.17
C ARG A 39 8.49 -13.44 6.45
N ASP A 40 8.44 -12.50 7.38
CA ASP A 40 7.61 -12.64 8.59
C ASP A 40 6.11 -12.52 8.24
N CYS A 41 5.74 -11.69 7.25
CA CYS A 41 4.38 -11.69 6.68
C CYS A 41 4.05 -12.97 5.93
N GLU A 42 5.00 -13.59 5.23
CA GLU A 42 4.82 -14.91 4.58
C GLU A 42 4.63 -16.03 5.61
N ARG A 43 5.17 -15.86 6.82
CA ARG A 43 5.04 -16.83 7.92
C ARG A 43 3.75 -16.73 8.71
N LEU A 44 3.03 -15.59 8.66
CA LEU A 44 1.70 -15.50 9.25
C LEU A 44 0.70 -16.22 8.34
N PRO A 45 0.15 -17.38 8.77
CA PRO A 45 -0.81 -18.13 7.97
C PRO A 45 -2.10 -17.33 7.72
N GLU A 46 -2.46 -16.38 8.58
CA GLU A 46 -3.63 -15.52 8.37
C GLU A 46 -3.46 -14.59 7.15
N ALA A 47 -2.26 -14.01 6.97
CA ALA A 47 -1.97 -13.14 5.83
C ALA A 47 -1.88 -13.92 4.52
N GLN A 48 -1.30 -15.12 4.56
CA GLN A 48 -1.19 -16.01 3.42
C GLN A 48 -2.56 -16.56 2.98
N ALA A 49 -3.44 -16.94 3.91
CA ALA A 49 -4.78 -17.44 3.61
C ALA A 49 -5.65 -16.40 2.87
N GLY A 50 -5.58 -15.12 3.29
CA GLY A 50 -6.30 -14.04 2.63
C GLY A 50 -5.83 -13.80 1.19
N LEU A 51 -4.53 -13.91 0.93
CA LEU A 51 -3.95 -13.77 -0.42
C LEU A 51 -4.32 -14.93 -1.34
N HIS A 52 -4.34 -16.17 -0.84
CA HIS A 52 -4.76 -17.33 -1.62
C HIS A 52 -6.18 -17.18 -2.15
N PHE A 53 -7.12 -16.70 -1.34
CA PHE A 53 -8.49 -16.44 -1.78
C PHE A 53 -8.56 -15.43 -2.94
N VAL A 54 -7.82 -14.33 -2.84
CA VAL A 54 -7.77 -13.30 -3.89
C VAL A 54 -7.19 -13.83 -5.20
N VAL A 55 -6.14 -14.67 -5.11
CA VAL A 55 -5.51 -15.29 -6.29
C VAL A 55 -6.47 -16.26 -6.96
N VAL A 56 -7.11 -17.14 -6.20
CA VAL A 56 -8.10 -18.10 -6.73
C VAL A 56 -9.29 -17.35 -7.34
N ALA A 57 -9.82 -16.32 -6.67
CA ALA A 57 -10.92 -15.52 -7.19
C ALA A 57 -10.57 -14.83 -8.52
N LYS A 58 -9.37 -14.27 -8.66
CA LYS A 58 -8.90 -13.68 -9.93
C LYS A 58 -8.77 -14.73 -11.03
N LEU A 59 -8.22 -15.91 -10.71
CA LEU A 59 -8.08 -16.99 -11.68
C LEU A 59 -9.44 -17.47 -12.18
N MET A 60 -10.38 -17.70 -11.26
CA MET A 60 -11.75 -18.08 -11.59
C MET A 60 -12.44 -17.01 -12.41
N LEU A 61 -12.25 -15.72 -12.09
CA LEU A 61 -12.81 -14.61 -12.87
C LEU A 61 -12.23 -14.56 -14.29
N PHE A 62 -10.91 -14.73 -14.44
CA PHE A 62 -10.27 -14.77 -15.76
C PHE A 62 -10.83 -15.91 -16.62
N HIS A 63 -10.99 -17.09 -16.03
CA HIS A 63 -11.56 -18.26 -16.70
C HIS A 63 -13.05 -18.03 -17.04
N ALA A 64 -13.82 -17.46 -16.12
CA ALA A 64 -15.22 -17.16 -16.33
C ALA A 64 -15.42 -16.16 -17.48
N VAL A 65 -14.62 -15.10 -17.53
CA VAL A 65 -14.63 -14.14 -18.66
C VAL A 65 -14.27 -14.84 -19.96
N SER A 66 -13.23 -15.68 -19.97
CA SER A 66 -12.85 -16.46 -21.16
C SER A 66 -13.98 -17.38 -21.64
N ILE A 67 -14.72 -18.02 -20.72
CA ILE A 67 -15.85 -18.89 -21.04
C ILE A 67 -17.02 -18.08 -21.62
N ILE A 68 -17.36 -16.94 -21.00
CA ILE A 68 -18.45 -16.06 -21.46
C ILE A 68 -18.16 -15.50 -22.86
N GLN A 69 -16.91 -15.23 -23.19
CA GLN A 69 -16.51 -14.79 -24.54
C GLN A 69 -16.49 -15.91 -25.59
N SER A 70 -16.48 -17.17 -25.15
CA SER A 70 -16.43 -18.35 -26.03
C SER A 70 -17.82 -18.93 -26.35
N ILE A 71 -18.88 -18.40 -25.73
CA ILE A 71 -20.29 -18.76 -25.96
C ILE A 71 -20.88 -17.73 -26.93
#